data_AF-A0A0B1U348-F1
#
_entry.id   AF-A0A0B1U348-F1
#
_cell.length_a   1.000
_cell.length_b   1.000
_cell.length_c   1.000
_cell.angle_alpha   90.00
_cell.angle_beta   90.00
_cell.angle_gamma   90.00
#
_symmetry.space_group_name_H-M   'P 1'
#
loop_
_entity.id
_entity.type
_entity.pdbx_description
1 polymer ?
#
loop_
_entity_poly.entity_id
_entity_poly.type
_entity_poly.pdbx_seq_one_letter_code
_entity_poly.pdbx_strand_id
1 'polypeptide(L)'
;MVDKEIWAEALNLAKDQLRHGKVHFSELEGVTKSIYEKLISLSCGPVIDIEPEPIKQIEASQHVKTKKGVKCAVCGEEFKVLGSKHLSSHDLTREEYMKKFGVAKKDMSIKIARKTLTGEDNPLKQMQMIMKEFGIKRGDVTQFVLDNGFDNMKSLAATAKEKNVGILELLKAVDEAQEAKGNKK
;
A
#
# COMPACT_ATOMS: atom_id res chain seq x y z
N MET A 1 -34.43 35.37 18.73
CA MET A 1 -34.79 36.78 18.98
C MET A 1 -35.05 36.89 20.47
N VAL A 2 -34.37 37.78 21.19
CA VAL A 2 -34.59 37.94 22.64
C VAL A 2 -35.95 38.61 22.84
N ASP A 3 -36.83 38.01 23.65
CA ASP A 3 -38.18 38.52 23.89
C ASP A 3 -38.15 39.92 24.51
N LYS A 4 -38.88 40.86 23.90
CA LYS A 4 -38.90 42.28 24.31
C LYS A 4 -39.41 42.47 25.74
N GLU A 5 -40.28 41.57 26.20
CA GLU A 5 -40.84 41.57 27.55
C GLU A 5 -39.77 41.27 28.61
N ILE A 6 -38.94 40.24 28.38
CA ILE A 6 -37.83 39.86 29.26
C ILE A 6 -36.82 41.01 29.39
N TRP A 7 -36.58 41.72 28.29
CA TRP A 7 -35.67 42.87 28.27
C TRP A 7 -36.20 44.06 29.07
N ALA A 8 -37.51 44.31 29.00
CA ALA A 8 -38.16 45.39 29.76
C ALA A 8 -38.17 45.08 31.27
N GLU A 9 -38.39 43.82 31.65
CA GLU A 9 -38.36 43.36 33.04
C GLU A 9 -36.96 43.48 33.65
N ALA A 10 -35.92 43.05 32.92
CA ALA A 10 -34.53 43.21 33.35
C ALA A 10 -34.12 44.69 33.54
N LEU A 11 -34.58 45.58 32.66
CA LEU A 11 -34.31 47.01 32.74
C LEU A 11 -34.98 47.64 33.97
N ASN A 12 -36.22 47.26 34.27
CA ASN A 12 -36.93 47.73 35.45
C ASN A 12 -36.29 47.25 36.75
N LEU A 13 -35.86 45.98 36.80
CA LEU A 13 -35.14 45.42 37.95
C LEU A 13 -33.83 46.18 38.21
N ALA A 14 -33.06 46.47 37.15
CA ALA A 14 -31.82 47.24 37.28
C ALA A 14 -32.06 48.69 37.77
N LYS A 15 -33.12 49.35 37.28
CA LYS A 15 -33.53 50.68 37.77
C LYS A 15 -33.95 50.68 39.24
N ASP A 16 -34.62 49.62 39.68
CA ASP A 16 -35.08 49.48 41.07
C ASP A 16 -33.90 49.26 42.03
N GLN A 17 -32.93 48.43 41.63
CA GLN A 17 -31.69 48.22 42.40
C GLN A 17 -30.84 49.50 42.50
N LEU A 18 -30.79 50.30 41.43
CA LEU A 18 -30.15 51.63 41.44
C LEU A 18 -30.88 52.64 42.33
N ARG A 19 -32.22 52.64 42.33
CA ARG A 19 -33.05 53.52 43.18
C ARG A 19 -32.92 53.20 44.67
N HIS A 20 -32.74 51.93 45.02
CA HIS A 20 -32.63 51.48 46.41
C HIS A 20 -31.21 51.53 46.99
N GLY A 21 -30.23 52.09 46.25
CA GLY A 21 -28.98 52.60 46.81
C GLY A 21 -28.14 51.58 47.59
N LYS A 22 -28.15 50.32 47.17
CA LYS A 22 -27.25 49.27 47.70
C LYS A 22 -26.41 48.67 46.57
N VAL A 23 -25.79 49.53 45.77
CA VAL A 23 -24.79 49.08 44.81
C VAL A 23 -23.52 49.85 45.11
N HIS A 24 -22.56 49.15 45.71
CA HIS A 24 -21.25 49.75 45.98
C HIS A 24 -20.46 49.85 44.66
N PHE A 25 -19.63 50.88 44.49
CA PHE A 25 -18.90 51.12 43.24
C PHE A 25 -18.08 49.90 42.78
N SER A 26 -17.56 49.11 43.72
CA SER A 26 -16.85 47.86 43.43
C SER A 26 -17.72 46.79 42.75
N GLU A 27 -19.02 46.77 43.02
CA GLU A 27 -19.97 45.82 42.41
C GLU A 27 -20.27 46.22 40.96
N LEU A 28 -20.34 47.51 40.67
CA LEU A 28 -20.48 48.03 39.30
C LEU A 28 -19.25 47.69 38.45
N GLU A 29 -18.06 47.78 39.02
CA GLU A 29 -16.83 47.40 38.32
C GLU A 29 -16.81 45.88 38.03
N GLY A 30 -17.20 45.06 39.00
CA GLY A 30 -17.30 43.60 38.83
C GLY A 30 -18.32 43.20 37.77
N VAL A 31 -19.50 43.82 37.79
CA VAL A 31 -20.56 43.57 36.80
C VAL A 31 -20.10 44.00 35.41
N THR A 32 -19.46 45.17 35.29
CA THR A 32 -18.98 45.69 34.00
C THR A 32 -17.87 44.81 33.41
N LYS A 33 -16.93 44.33 34.23
CA LYS A 33 -15.91 43.35 33.82
C LYS A 33 -16.55 42.03 33.35
N SER A 34 -17.51 41.50 34.09
CA SER A 34 -18.20 40.26 33.71
C SER A 34 -18.97 40.39 32.40
N ILE A 35 -19.62 41.53 32.14
CA ILE A 35 -20.30 41.80 30.88
C ILE A 35 -19.29 41.87 29.73
N TYR A 36 -18.17 42.57 29.93
CA TYR A 36 -17.13 42.71 28.91
C TYR A 36 -16.51 41.37 28.52
N GLU A 37 -16.18 40.52 29.50
CA GLU A 37 -15.67 39.16 29.26
C GLU A 37 -16.67 38.31 28.47
N LYS A 38 -17.97 38.36 28.84
CA LYS A 38 -19.02 37.63 28.11
C LYS A 38 -19.17 38.13 26.67
N LEU A 39 -19.06 39.44 26.43
CA LEU A 39 -19.10 40.00 25.09
C LEU A 39 -17.88 39.59 24.25
N ILE A 40 -16.67 39.53 24.84
CA ILE A 40 -15.48 38.99 24.17
C ILE A 40 -15.72 37.53 23.79
N SER A 41 -16.18 36.71 24.73
CA SER A 41 -16.47 35.29 24.49
C SER A 41 -17.51 35.07 23.39
N LEU A 42 -18.52 35.95 23.30
CA LEU A 42 -19.49 35.91 22.20
C LEU A 42 -18.91 36.39 20.87
N SER A 43 -18.01 37.38 20.89
CA SER A 43 -17.38 37.93 19.68
C SER A 43 -16.39 36.98 19.02
N CYS A 44 -15.77 36.07 19.78
CA CYS A 44 -14.75 35.15 19.29
C CYS A 44 -15.32 33.90 18.59
N GLY A 45 -16.65 33.71 18.52
CA GLY A 45 -17.24 32.45 18.06
C GLY A 45 -16.94 31.29 19.02
N PRO A 46 -17.47 30.07 18.79
CA PRO A 46 -17.19 28.95 19.66
C PRO A 46 -15.69 28.69 19.69
N VAL A 47 -15.06 28.85 20.86
CA VAL A 47 -13.72 28.37 21.11
C VAL A 47 -13.80 26.86 21.02
N ILE A 48 -13.37 26.32 19.88
CA ILE A 48 -13.05 24.92 19.77
C ILE A 48 -11.81 24.76 20.64
N ASP A 49 -11.98 24.26 21.86
CA ASP A 49 -10.88 23.66 22.63
C ASP A 49 -10.40 22.45 21.82
N ILE A 50 -9.54 22.73 20.84
CA ILE A 50 -8.68 21.73 20.25
C ILE A 50 -7.65 21.51 21.36
N GLU A 51 -7.93 20.56 22.26
CA GLU A 51 -6.85 19.90 22.98
C GLU A 51 -5.81 19.57 21.89
N PRO A 52 -4.58 20.09 21.98
CA PRO A 52 -3.55 19.65 21.06
C PRO A 52 -3.37 18.16 21.38
N GLU A 53 -3.97 17.31 20.55
CA GLU A 53 -3.60 15.91 20.48
C GLU A 53 -2.07 15.91 20.48
N PRO A 54 -1.42 15.10 21.34
CA PRO A 54 0.01 15.16 21.52
C PRO A 54 0.62 15.10 20.13
N ILE A 55 1.35 16.17 19.78
CA ILE A 55 2.04 16.28 18.50
C ILE A 55 2.83 14.99 18.39
N LYS A 56 2.33 14.05 17.57
CA LYS A 56 3.05 12.82 17.28
C LYS A 56 4.40 13.32 16.80
N GLN A 57 5.43 13.07 17.62
CA GLN A 57 6.80 13.30 17.22
C GLN A 57 6.90 12.80 15.79
N ILE A 58 7.18 13.70 14.85
CA ILE A 58 7.40 13.33 13.46
C ILE A 58 8.62 12.45 13.54
N GLU A 59 8.39 11.14 13.62
CA GLU A 59 9.43 10.14 13.82
C GLU A 59 10.42 10.37 12.68
N ALA A 60 11.66 10.71 13.05
CA ALA A 60 12.74 10.91 12.11
C ALA A 60 12.66 9.82 11.04
N SER A 61 12.75 10.19 9.77
CA SER A 61 12.53 9.30 8.63
C SER A 61 13.37 8.03 8.78
N GLN A 62 12.75 6.98 9.33
CA GLN A 62 13.40 5.73 9.69
C GLN A 62 13.15 4.70 8.61
N HIS A 63 14.16 3.86 8.37
CA HIS A 63 14.00 2.69 7.52
C HIS A 63 13.08 1.69 8.20
N VAL A 64 11.87 1.50 7.66
CA VAL A 64 10.88 0.58 8.24
C VAL A 64 10.68 -0.63 7.34
N LYS A 65 10.88 -1.82 7.90
CA LYS A 65 10.59 -3.10 7.24
C LYS A 65 9.19 -3.57 7.60
N THR A 66 8.29 -3.50 6.63
CA THR A 66 6.90 -3.98 6.74
C THR A 66 6.79 -5.41 6.20
N LYS A 67 5.70 -6.11 6.53
CA LYS A 67 5.39 -7.45 5.96
C LYS A 67 5.31 -7.46 4.43
N LYS A 68 4.89 -6.33 3.82
CA LYS A 68 4.65 -6.19 2.38
C LYS A 68 5.82 -5.56 1.60
N GLY A 69 6.75 -4.91 2.29
CA GLY A 69 7.83 -4.14 1.66
C GLY A 69 8.70 -3.41 2.68
N VAL A 70 9.61 -2.61 2.18
CA VAL A 70 10.63 -1.86 2.91
C VAL A 70 10.47 -0.39 2.52
N LYS A 71 10.29 0.49 3.50
CA LYS A 71 10.21 1.94 3.30
C LYS A 71 11.61 2.54 3.22
N CYS A 72 11.85 3.34 2.19
CA CYS A 72 13.06 4.15 2.09
C CYS A 72 13.03 5.25 3.18
N ALA A 73 14.12 5.40 3.92
CA ALA A 73 14.27 6.40 4.96
C ALA A 73 14.44 7.83 4.41
N VAL A 74 14.70 7.99 3.10
CA VAL A 74 14.90 9.30 2.47
C VAL A 74 13.59 9.83 1.87
N CYS A 75 12.88 9.01 1.10
CA CYS A 75 11.65 9.42 0.41
C CYS A 75 10.35 8.82 0.98
N GLY A 76 10.44 7.81 1.85
CA GLY A 76 9.26 7.13 2.42
C GLY A 76 8.59 6.10 1.49
N GLU A 77 9.05 5.95 0.25
CA GLU A 77 8.47 5.01 -0.72
C GLU A 77 8.68 3.54 -0.32
N GLU A 78 7.67 2.70 -0.57
CA GLU A 78 7.68 1.27 -0.24
C GLU A 78 8.15 0.39 -1.40
N PHE A 79 9.17 -0.44 -1.16
CA PHE A 79 9.71 -1.37 -2.14
C PHE A 79 9.82 -2.80 -1.60
N LYS A 80 9.65 -3.82 -2.45
CA LYS A 80 9.96 -5.21 -2.04
C LYS A 80 11.46 -5.43 -1.83
N VAL A 81 12.28 -4.74 -2.62
CA VAL A 81 13.74 -4.74 -2.54
C VAL A 81 14.21 -3.31 -2.73
N LEU A 82 14.79 -2.71 -1.69
CA LEU A 82 15.48 -1.44 -1.76
C LEU A 82 16.86 -1.68 -2.39
N GLY A 83 16.93 -1.48 -3.70
CA GLY A 83 18.10 -1.76 -4.52
C GLY A 83 18.90 -0.50 -4.90
N SER A 84 20.04 -0.69 -5.55
CA SER A 84 20.90 0.40 -6.04
C SER A 84 20.15 1.36 -6.96
N LYS A 85 19.26 0.86 -7.82
CA LYS A 85 18.48 1.68 -8.76
C LYS A 85 17.72 2.83 -8.08
N HIS A 86 17.12 2.58 -6.92
CA HIS A 86 16.39 3.61 -6.19
C HIS A 86 17.35 4.51 -5.39
N LEU A 87 18.37 3.92 -4.76
CA LEU A 87 19.35 4.69 -3.98
C LEU A 87 20.18 5.66 -4.85
N SER A 88 20.40 5.34 -6.12
CA SER A 88 21.03 6.24 -7.08
C SER A 88 20.27 7.55 -7.29
N SER A 89 18.93 7.55 -7.14
CA SER A 89 18.14 8.80 -7.18
C SER A 89 18.37 9.70 -5.97
N HIS A 90 19.02 9.17 -4.93
CA HIS A 90 19.41 9.89 -3.73
C HIS A 90 20.93 10.07 -3.63
N ASP A 91 21.67 9.80 -4.70
CA ASP A 91 23.14 9.81 -4.73
C ASP A 91 23.78 8.99 -3.59
N LEU A 92 23.11 7.90 -3.21
CA LEU A 92 23.56 6.98 -2.16
C LEU A 92 23.92 5.62 -2.75
N THR A 93 25.04 5.08 -2.32
CA THR A 93 25.31 3.65 -2.50
C THR A 93 24.61 2.83 -1.42
N ARG A 94 24.45 1.54 -1.68
CA ARG A 94 23.85 0.61 -0.73
C ARG A 94 24.60 0.56 0.60
N GLU A 95 25.91 0.70 0.57
CA GLU A 95 26.76 0.64 1.76
C GLU A 95 26.64 1.93 2.59
N GLU A 96 26.61 3.08 1.92
CA GLU A 96 26.42 4.37 2.58
C GLU A 96 25.03 4.47 3.20
N TYR A 97 23.99 4.01 2.51
CA TYR A 97 22.63 3.96 3.07
C TYR A 97 22.58 3.08 4.33
N MET A 98 23.22 1.91 4.29
CA MET A 98 23.30 1.02 5.46
C MET A 98 24.05 1.65 6.64
N LYS A 99 25.14 2.38 6.37
CA LYS A 99 25.90 3.10 7.40
C LYS A 99 25.11 4.27 7.98
N LYS A 100 24.44 5.06 7.13
CA LYS A 100 23.64 6.23 7.54
C LYS A 100 22.44 5.86 8.41
N PHE A 101 21.76 4.76 8.07
CA PHE A 101 20.52 4.35 8.75
C PHE A 101 20.67 3.12 9.65
N GLY A 102 21.89 2.59 9.81
CA GLY A 102 22.17 1.44 10.69
C GLY A 102 21.48 0.13 10.28
N VAL A 103 21.12 -0.04 9.01
CA VAL A 103 20.31 -1.18 8.53
C VAL A 103 21.16 -2.31 7.98
N ALA A 104 20.77 -3.56 8.23
CA ALA A 104 21.48 -4.72 7.72
C ALA A 104 21.07 -5.06 6.27
N LYS A 105 21.92 -5.81 5.54
CA LYS A 105 21.63 -6.24 4.15
C LYS A 105 20.29 -6.99 4.03
N LYS A 106 19.90 -7.73 5.08
CA LYS A 106 18.65 -8.51 5.16
C LYS A 106 17.41 -7.65 5.33
N ASP A 107 17.56 -6.39 5.76
CA ASP A 107 16.44 -5.48 6.02
C ASP A 107 16.14 -4.56 4.84
N MET A 108 17.04 -4.55 3.86
CA MET A 108 16.85 -3.90 2.55
C MET A 108 15.89 -4.65 1.64
N SER A 109 15.47 -5.87 1.99
CA SER A 109 14.59 -6.68 1.15
C SER A 109 13.69 -7.58 1.98
N ILE A 110 12.46 -7.78 1.51
CA ILE A 110 11.60 -8.85 2.01
C ILE A 110 11.88 -10.17 1.27
N LYS A 111 11.67 -11.30 1.95
CA LYS A 111 11.69 -12.60 1.27
C LYS A 111 10.47 -12.69 0.37
N ILE A 112 10.69 -12.61 -0.94
CA ILE A 112 9.64 -12.82 -1.93
C ILE A 112 9.54 -14.34 -2.12
N ALA A 113 8.47 -14.95 -1.60
CA ALA A 113 8.12 -16.32 -1.93
C ALA A 113 7.70 -16.36 -3.42
N ARG A 114 8.59 -16.84 -4.29
CA ARG A 114 8.20 -17.16 -5.67
C ARG A 114 7.42 -18.47 -5.61
N LYS A 115 6.18 -18.47 -6.09
CA LYS A 115 5.47 -19.72 -6.38
C LYS A 115 6.17 -20.37 -7.58
N THR A 116 7.19 -21.17 -7.33
CA THR A 116 7.79 -22.02 -8.35
C THR A 116 6.89 -23.24 -8.53
N LEU A 117 6.49 -23.53 -9.76
CA LEU A 117 5.78 -24.76 -10.06
C LEU A 117 6.72 -25.94 -9.77
N THR A 118 6.39 -26.74 -8.76
CA THR A 118 7.13 -27.96 -8.37
C THR A 118 6.35 -29.19 -8.82
N GLY A 119 7.04 -30.21 -9.34
CA GLY A 119 6.43 -31.45 -9.83
C GLY A 119 6.51 -31.61 -11.35
N GLU A 120 5.57 -32.39 -11.90
CA GLU A 120 5.47 -32.70 -13.35
C GLU A 120 5.02 -31.50 -14.19
N ASP A 121 4.39 -30.52 -13.55
CA ASP A 121 3.99 -29.23 -14.13
C ASP A 121 5.13 -28.22 -14.28
N ASN A 122 6.34 -28.55 -13.81
CA ASN A 122 7.48 -27.66 -13.96
C ASN A 122 7.91 -27.64 -15.44
N PRO A 123 7.92 -26.47 -16.11
CA PRO A 123 8.29 -26.37 -17.52
C PRO A 123 9.69 -26.91 -17.81
N LEU A 124 10.63 -26.81 -16.86
CA LEU A 124 11.97 -27.39 -17.02
C LEU A 124 11.93 -28.92 -17.04
N LYS A 125 11.07 -29.53 -16.23
CA LYS A 125 10.91 -30.99 -16.18
C LYS A 125 10.17 -31.48 -17.43
N GLN A 126 9.19 -30.72 -17.91
CA GLN A 126 8.49 -30.99 -19.18
C GLN A 126 9.45 -30.95 -20.37
N MET A 127 10.31 -29.92 -20.47
CA MET A 127 11.36 -29.87 -21.49
C MET A 127 12.32 -31.06 -21.37
N GLN A 128 12.74 -31.42 -20.15
CA GLN A 128 13.63 -32.56 -19.93
C GLN A 128 13.00 -33.88 -20.37
N MET A 129 11.70 -34.07 -20.15
CA MET A 129 10.96 -35.24 -20.61
C MET A 129 10.94 -35.31 -22.15
N ILE A 130 10.64 -34.20 -22.83
CA ILE A 130 10.63 -34.14 -24.30
C ILE A 130 12.02 -34.42 -24.89
N MET A 131 13.08 -33.83 -24.29
CA MET A 131 14.46 -34.09 -24.71
C MET A 131 14.84 -35.57 -24.61
N LYS A 132 14.42 -36.25 -23.53
CA LYS A 132 14.73 -37.66 -23.30
C LYS A 132 13.98 -38.58 -24.26
N GLU A 133 12.72 -38.27 -24.53
CA GLU A 133 11.84 -39.13 -25.34
C GLU A 133 12.14 -39.01 -26.84
N PHE A 134 12.34 -37.79 -27.34
CA PHE A 134 12.54 -37.52 -28.77
C PHE A 134 14.01 -37.32 -29.15
N GLY A 135 14.94 -37.39 -28.19
CA GLY A 135 16.39 -37.23 -28.44
C GLY A 135 16.82 -35.83 -28.90
N ILE A 136 16.00 -34.81 -28.63
CA ILE A 136 16.17 -33.44 -29.14
C ILE A 136 17.08 -32.62 -28.22
N LYS A 137 17.92 -31.74 -28.78
CA LYS A 137 18.73 -30.80 -27.99
C LYS A 137 17.84 -29.73 -27.35
N ARG A 138 18.27 -29.21 -26.20
CA ARG A 138 17.50 -28.21 -25.42
C ARG A 138 17.06 -26.98 -26.25
N GLY A 139 17.89 -26.53 -27.18
CA GLY A 139 17.60 -25.37 -28.04
C GLY A 139 16.48 -25.62 -29.04
N ASP A 140 16.30 -26.88 -29.46
CA ASP A 140 15.41 -27.24 -30.55
C ASP A 140 14.02 -27.68 -30.04
N VAL A 141 13.87 -27.87 -28.73
CA VAL A 141 12.58 -28.26 -28.10
C VAL A 141 11.47 -27.26 -28.43
N THR A 142 11.77 -25.97 -28.44
CA THR A 142 10.76 -24.95 -28.76
C THR A 142 10.32 -25.03 -30.22
N GLN A 143 11.26 -25.33 -31.14
CA GLN A 143 10.95 -25.51 -32.55
C GLN A 143 10.10 -26.76 -32.76
N PHE A 144 10.47 -27.87 -32.13
CA PHE A 144 9.72 -29.12 -32.18
C PHE A 144 8.26 -28.97 -31.72
N VAL A 145 8.02 -28.20 -30.66
CA VAL A 145 6.67 -27.93 -30.14
C VAL A 145 5.84 -27.11 -31.14
N LEU A 146 6.47 -26.15 -31.84
CA LEU A 146 5.83 -25.38 -32.91
C LEU A 146 5.51 -26.25 -34.14
N ASP A 147 6.43 -27.13 -34.53
CA ASP A 147 6.25 -28.05 -35.65
C ASP A 147 5.10 -29.06 -35.39
N ASN A 148 4.89 -29.42 -34.12
CA ASN A 148 3.75 -30.19 -33.64
C ASN A 148 2.45 -29.36 -33.45
N GLY A 149 2.42 -28.11 -33.92
CA GLY A 149 1.21 -27.28 -33.97
C GLY A 149 0.82 -26.61 -32.65
N PHE A 150 1.74 -26.46 -31.70
CA PHE A 150 1.50 -25.73 -30.45
C PHE A 150 2.27 -24.39 -30.43
N ASP A 151 1.61 -23.29 -30.07
CA ASP A 151 2.24 -21.96 -30.05
C ASP A 151 3.44 -21.83 -29.10
N ASN A 152 3.41 -22.54 -27.96
CA ASN A 152 4.49 -22.53 -26.97
C ASN A 152 4.36 -23.70 -25.98
N MET A 153 5.41 -23.94 -25.20
CA MET A 153 5.40 -24.97 -24.13
C MET A 153 4.24 -24.84 -23.13
N LYS A 154 3.74 -23.61 -22.90
CA LYS A 154 2.64 -23.37 -21.97
C LYS A 154 1.29 -23.78 -22.57
N SER A 155 1.08 -23.57 -23.87
CA SER A 155 -0.13 -24.05 -24.56
C SER A 155 -0.14 -25.58 -24.63
N LEU A 156 0.99 -26.21 -24.93
CA LEU A 156 1.13 -27.67 -24.88
C LEU A 156 0.76 -28.24 -23.50
N ALA A 157 1.30 -27.66 -22.43
CA ALA A 157 0.99 -28.07 -21.07
C ALA A 157 -0.48 -27.82 -20.68
N ALA A 158 -1.10 -26.75 -21.18
CA ALA A 158 -2.51 -26.47 -20.94
C ALA A 158 -3.41 -27.49 -21.66
N THR A 159 -3.15 -27.77 -22.94
CA THR A 159 -3.90 -28.75 -23.73
C THR A 159 -3.74 -30.17 -23.17
N ALA A 160 -2.56 -30.53 -22.66
CA ALA A 160 -2.34 -31.81 -21.99
C ALA A 160 -3.20 -31.95 -20.72
N LYS A 161 -3.30 -30.87 -19.92
CA LYS A 161 -4.17 -30.83 -18.74
C LYS A 161 -5.66 -30.90 -19.08
N GLU A 162 -6.09 -30.16 -20.10
CA GLU A 162 -7.49 -30.17 -20.56
C GLU A 162 -7.92 -31.55 -21.06
N LYS A 163 -7.01 -32.25 -21.76
CA LYS A 163 -7.23 -33.61 -22.26
C LYS A 163 -6.92 -34.70 -21.24
N ASN A 164 -6.42 -34.35 -20.05
CA ASN A 164 -6.04 -35.26 -18.97
C ASN A 164 -5.06 -36.36 -19.42
N VAL A 165 -4.14 -36.01 -20.32
CA VAL A 165 -3.09 -36.90 -20.86
C VAL A 165 -1.70 -36.32 -20.58
N GLY A 166 -0.69 -37.19 -20.56
CA GLY A 166 0.70 -36.74 -20.42
C GLY A 166 1.16 -35.90 -21.61
N ILE A 167 2.06 -34.93 -21.39
CA ILE A 167 2.61 -34.09 -22.48
C ILE A 167 3.31 -34.92 -23.55
N LEU A 168 3.97 -36.02 -23.15
CA LEU A 168 4.62 -36.94 -24.09
C LEU A 168 3.61 -37.70 -24.93
N GLU A 169 2.51 -38.17 -24.32
CA GLU A 169 1.46 -38.90 -25.04
C GLU A 169 0.76 -38.00 -26.04
N LEU A 170 0.51 -36.75 -25.66
CA LEU A 170 -0.08 -35.76 -26.55
C LEU A 170 0.82 -35.47 -27.76
N LEU A 171 2.14 -35.30 -27.54
CA LEU A 171 3.09 -35.09 -28.63
C LEU A 171 3.22 -36.30 -29.54
N LYS A 172 3.32 -37.52 -28.98
CA LYS A 172 3.36 -38.75 -29.78
C LYS A 172 2.09 -38.92 -30.63
N ALA A 173 0.92 -38.67 -30.05
CA ALA A 173 -0.34 -38.78 -30.78
C ALA A 173 -0.46 -37.76 -31.93
N VAL A 174 0.14 -36.58 -31.78
CA VAL A 174 0.17 -35.56 -32.84
C VAL A 174 1.19 -35.93 -33.92
N ASP A 175 2.38 -36.37 -33.54
CA ASP A 175 3.45 -36.82 -34.43
C ASP A 175 2.98 -38.01 -35.29
N GLU A 176 2.40 -39.05 -34.66
CA GLU A 176 1.81 -40.21 -35.35
C GLU A 176 0.66 -39.81 -36.30
N ALA A 177 -0.16 -38.82 -35.91
CA ALA A 177 -1.24 -38.31 -36.76
C ALA A 177 -0.72 -37.45 -37.94
N GLN A 178 0.46 -36.84 -37.81
CA GLN A 178 1.14 -36.13 -38.89
C GLN A 178 1.82 -37.11 -39.86
N GLU A 179 2.49 -38.15 -39.36
CA GLU A 179 3.06 -39.22 -40.19
C GLU A 179 2.00 -39.98 -41.00
N ALA A 180 0.85 -40.30 -40.38
CA ALA A 180 -0.27 -40.97 -41.06
C ALA A 180 -0.89 -40.13 -42.20
N LYS A 181 -0.77 -38.80 -42.13
CA LYS A 181 -1.22 -37.88 -43.20
C LYS A 181 -0.15 -37.67 -44.27
N GLY A 182 1.14 -37.82 -43.93
CA GLY A 182 2.27 -37.75 -44.87
C GLY A 182 2.40 -38.98 -45.76
N ASN A 183 1.95 -40.15 -45.31
CA ASN A 183 2.08 -41.42 -46.04
C ASN A 183 0.93 -41.72 -47.03
N LYS A 184 0.08 -40.72 -47.32
CA LYS A 184 -0.91 -40.74 -48.41
C LYS A 184 -0.40 -39.84 -49.54
N LYS A 185 0.60 -40.33 -50.28
CA LYS A 185 0.99 -39.75 -51.57
C LYS A 185 1.35 -40.84 -52.55
#